data_AF-A0A7C5XRN7-F1
#
_entry.id   AF-A0A7C5XRN7-F1
#
_cell.length_a   1.000
_cell.length_b   1.000
_cell.length_c   1.000
_cell.angle_alpha   90.00
_cell.angle_beta   90.00
_cell.angle_gamma   90.00
#
_symmetry.space_group_name_H-M   'P 1'
#
loop_
_entity.id
_entity.type
_entity.pdbx_description
1 polymer ?
#
loop_
_entity_poly.entity_id
_entity_poly.type
_entity_poly.pdbx_seq_one_letter_code
_entity_poly.pdbx_strand_id
1 'polypeptide(L)'
;MRPRGGHCGFAHRTETTGRLAMTNRKPALLALLLLPGLALAAAAQAALRVPGPLVDTAWLAEHLDQVLVMDVRANPRTYSVPPRWQKDRRTGKRFLAQLGGHIPGAVPVEYRKLRTERVIGGRKVQKMIPPRDVFERLMQAAGLDPDEPVVIVTEGFGPGDMTIATRVYWQLKYYGHDNVAVLDGGLLQWLLEGRPVETRPVRPKRGTWKARAERRELLATSEDVERARREGSAQLVDSRALAQYFGL
;
A
#
# COMPACT_ATOMS: atom_id res chain seq x y z
N MET A 1 -52.08 42.93 24.75
CA MET A 1 -52.45 44.31 25.13
C MET A 1 -51.37 45.27 24.64
N ARG A 2 -51.70 46.16 23.69
CA ARG A 2 -50.96 47.39 23.37
C ARG A 2 -51.73 48.58 23.98
N PRO A 3 -51.05 49.64 24.39
CA PRO A 3 -51.18 50.96 23.71
C PRO A 3 -49.79 51.64 23.58
N ARG A 4 -49.39 52.45 22.59
CA ARG A 4 -49.88 53.66 21.87
C ARG A 4 -49.94 54.96 22.70
N GLY A 5 -49.17 55.95 22.21
CA GLY A 5 -49.22 57.40 22.52
C GLY A 5 -47.91 57.92 23.13
N GLY A 6 -47.23 58.97 22.67
CA GLY A 6 -47.45 59.96 21.62
C GLY A 6 -46.88 61.33 22.07
N HIS A 7 -46.01 61.93 21.24
CA HIS A 7 -45.65 63.38 21.13
C HIS A 7 -45.07 64.08 22.38
N CYS A 8 -44.32 65.20 22.37
CA CYS A 8 -43.76 66.20 21.45
C CYS A 8 -42.67 66.91 22.32
N GLY A 9 -41.51 67.39 21.87
CA GLY A 9 -41.30 68.49 20.93
C GLY A 9 -40.21 69.45 21.47
N PHE A 10 -39.54 70.15 20.55
CA PHE A 10 -38.78 71.42 20.69
C PHE A 10 -37.52 71.45 21.57
N ALA A 11 -36.49 72.28 21.35
CA ALA A 11 -35.90 72.97 20.20
C ALA A 11 -34.63 73.70 20.70
N HIS A 12 -33.89 74.32 19.77
CA HIS A 12 -32.91 75.41 19.96
C HIS A 12 -31.44 75.09 20.33
N ARG A 13 -30.64 74.90 19.27
CA ARG A 13 -29.61 75.83 18.74
C ARG A 13 -29.02 76.88 19.71
N THR A 14 -27.69 76.85 19.90
CA THR A 14 -26.81 78.03 19.88
C THR A 14 -25.40 77.65 19.45
N GLU A 15 -24.92 78.28 18.39
CA GLU A 15 -23.53 78.32 17.92
C GLU A 15 -22.69 79.24 18.82
N THR A 16 -21.41 78.95 19.03
CA THR A 16 -20.39 79.99 19.29
C THR A 16 -19.00 79.50 18.85
N THR A 17 -18.57 80.00 17.68
CA THR A 17 -17.31 80.71 17.43
C THR A 17 -15.97 80.13 17.94
N GLY A 18 -15.03 79.91 17.00
CA GLY A 18 -13.70 80.54 17.16
C GLY A 18 -12.46 79.74 16.76
N ARG A 19 -11.82 80.23 15.69
CA ARG A 19 -10.38 80.23 15.37
C ARG A 19 -9.72 78.97 14.77
N LEU A 20 -9.52 79.11 13.45
CA LEU A 20 -8.43 78.57 12.64
C LEU A 20 -7.05 78.70 13.31
N ALA A 21 -6.29 77.61 13.26
CA ALA A 21 -4.85 77.64 13.04
C ALA A 21 -4.51 76.55 12.00
N MET A 22 -4.19 76.98 10.78
CA MET A 22 -3.69 76.11 9.72
C MET A 22 -2.22 75.76 10.00
N THR A 23 -1.92 74.46 10.14
CA THR A 23 -0.57 73.95 9.93
C THR A 23 -0.62 72.76 8.98
N ASN A 24 -0.01 73.00 7.82
CA ASN A 24 0.19 72.13 6.68
C ASN A 24 0.99 70.87 7.08
N ARG A 25 0.37 69.67 7.04
CA ARG A 25 1.08 68.38 7.02
C ARG A 25 0.47 67.48 5.95
N LYS A 26 1.35 66.99 5.09
CA LYS A 26 1.17 66.20 3.87
C LYS A 26 0.18 65.03 4.06
N PRO A 27 -0.70 64.72 3.08
CA PRO A 27 -1.54 63.52 3.17
C PRO A 27 -0.67 62.28 2.93
N ALA A 28 -0.58 61.41 3.94
CA ALA A 28 -0.07 60.07 3.79
C ALA A 28 -1.10 59.24 3.01
N LEU A 29 -0.69 58.77 1.83
CA LEU A 29 -1.43 57.82 1.01
C LEU A 29 -1.56 56.51 1.81
N LEU A 30 -2.75 56.21 2.34
CA LEU A 30 -3.05 54.92 2.96
C LEU A 30 -3.22 53.89 1.83
N ALA A 31 -2.16 53.14 1.53
CA ALA A 31 -2.21 52.02 0.61
C ALA A 31 -3.04 50.89 1.23
N LEU A 32 -4.23 50.66 0.68
CA LEU A 32 -5.08 49.51 1.00
C LEU A 32 -4.40 48.25 0.42
N LEU A 33 -3.58 47.57 1.21
CA LEU A 33 -3.05 46.24 0.86
C LEU A 33 -4.19 45.22 0.94
N LEU A 34 -4.89 45.03 -0.18
CA LEU A 34 -5.65 43.82 -0.48
C LEU A 34 -4.65 42.65 -0.51
N LEU A 35 -4.53 41.93 0.61
CA LEU A 35 -3.87 40.63 0.63
C LEU A 35 -4.73 39.67 -0.21
N PRO A 36 -4.24 39.14 -1.34
CA PRO A 36 -4.94 38.05 -1.99
C PRO A 36 -4.80 36.82 -1.10
N GLY A 37 -5.94 36.22 -0.76
CA GLY A 37 -6.01 35.04 0.08
C GLY A 37 -5.13 33.93 -0.47
N LEU A 38 -4.25 33.41 0.38
CA LEU A 38 -3.54 32.17 0.12
C LEU A 38 -4.57 31.04 0.24
N ALA A 39 -5.26 30.74 -0.85
CA ALA A 39 -5.95 29.47 -0.96
C ALA A 39 -4.87 28.38 -0.95
N LEU A 40 -4.69 27.69 0.20
CA LEU A 40 -4.07 26.38 0.19
C LEU A 40 -5.01 25.46 -0.60
N ALA A 41 -4.79 25.39 -1.91
CA ALA A 41 -5.21 24.23 -2.66
C ALA A 41 -4.40 23.06 -2.10
N ALA A 42 -5.00 22.29 -1.20
CA ALA A 42 -4.56 20.93 -0.95
C ALA A 42 -4.74 20.20 -2.29
N ALA A 43 -3.69 20.20 -3.11
CA ALA A 43 -3.61 19.27 -4.21
C ALA A 43 -3.78 17.90 -3.57
N ALA A 44 -4.88 17.21 -3.88
CA ALA A 44 -4.96 15.80 -3.58
C ALA A 44 -3.75 15.16 -4.25
N GLN A 45 -2.72 14.80 -3.47
CA GLN A 45 -1.61 14.02 -3.99
C GLN A 45 -2.27 12.82 -4.67
N ALA A 46 -2.08 12.72 -5.99
CA ALA A 46 -2.49 11.52 -6.70
C ALA A 46 -1.87 10.33 -5.98
N ALA A 47 -2.69 9.40 -5.52
CA ALA A 47 -2.21 8.23 -4.79
C ALA A 47 -1.13 7.53 -5.63
N LEU A 48 0.06 7.34 -5.03
CA LEU A 48 1.21 6.73 -5.68
C LEU A 48 0.78 5.42 -6.37
N ARG A 49 1.16 5.27 -7.63
CA ARG A 49 0.98 4.04 -8.39
C ARG A 49 2.32 3.36 -8.54
N VAL A 50 2.36 2.05 -8.29
CA VAL A 50 3.54 1.26 -8.63
C VAL A 50 3.79 1.34 -10.16
N PRO A 51 5.05 1.45 -10.61
CA PRO A 51 5.38 1.65 -12.01
C PRO A 51 5.12 0.42 -12.90
N GLY A 52 4.91 -0.74 -12.29
CA GLY A 52 4.69 -2.00 -13.00
C GLY A 52 4.48 -3.18 -12.05
N PRO A 53 4.49 -4.42 -12.56
CA PRO A 53 4.34 -5.62 -11.75
C PRO A 53 5.56 -5.89 -10.85
N LEU A 54 6.70 -5.25 -11.16
CA LEU A 54 7.95 -5.33 -10.42
C LEU A 54 8.41 -3.91 -10.07
N VAL A 55 9.00 -3.79 -8.89
CA VAL A 55 9.78 -2.63 -8.47
C VAL A 55 11.13 -3.12 -7.99
N ASP A 56 12.19 -2.36 -8.25
CA ASP A 56 13.50 -2.66 -7.69
C ASP A 56 13.64 -2.11 -6.25
N THR A 57 14.74 -2.49 -5.62
CA THR A 57 15.10 -2.08 -4.26
C THR A 57 15.39 -0.58 -4.14
N ALA A 58 15.80 0.09 -5.23
CA ALA A 58 16.05 1.53 -5.22
C ALA A 58 14.72 2.29 -5.18
N TRP A 59 13.79 1.95 -6.06
CA TRP A 59 12.44 2.50 -6.08
C TRP A 59 11.75 2.28 -4.74
N LEU A 60 11.79 1.07 -4.19
CA LEU A 60 11.15 0.80 -2.89
C LEU A 60 11.76 1.67 -1.78
N ALA A 61 13.08 1.83 -1.74
CA ALA A 61 13.74 2.66 -0.73
C ALA A 61 13.33 4.14 -0.78
N GLU A 62 13.08 4.67 -1.97
CA GLU A 62 12.62 6.05 -2.18
C GLU A 62 11.14 6.27 -1.82
N HIS A 63 10.35 5.19 -1.72
CA HIS A 63 8.89 5.25 -1.53
C HIS A 63 8.41 4.47 -0.29
N LEU A 64 9.30 4.11 0.64
CA LEU A 64 8.96 3.28 1.82
C LEU A 64 7.81 3.85 2.67
N ASP A 65 7.67 5.16 2.71
CA ASP A 65 6.65 5.89 3.49
C ASP A 65 5.31 6.03 2.75
N GLN A 66 5.25 5.61 1.48
CA GLN A 66 4.10 5.78 0.59
C GLN A 66 3.46 4.45 0.19
N VAL A 67 4.05 3.31 0.57
CA VAL A 67 3.59 1.96 0.20
C VAL A 67 3.37 1.07 1.41
N LEU A 68 2.41 0.15 1.30
CA LEU A 68 2.31 -0.98 2.21
C LEU A 68 3.26 -2.08 1.75
N VAL A 69 4.32 -2.32 2.53
CA VAL A 69 5.23 -3.44 2.30
C VAL A 69 4.69 -4.69 2.98
N MET A 70 4.24 -5.67 2.20
CA MET A 70 3.79 -6.98 2.69
C MET A 70 4.93 -7.98 2.64
N ASP A 71 5.41 -8.42 3.80
CA ASP A 71 6.43 -9.44 3.93
C ASP A 71 5.79 -10.84 3.99
N VAL A 72 5.90 -11.58 2.89
CA VAL A 72 5.24 -12.87 2.68
C VAL A 72 6.28 -13.99 2.57
N ARG A 73 7.00 -14.24 3.65
CA ARG A 73 8.09 -15.23 3.66
C ARG A 73 7.65 -16.67 3.92
N ALA A 74 8.39 -17.64 3.37
CA ALA A 74 8.19 -19.06 3.63
C ALA A 74 8.52 -19.43 5.08
N ASN A 75 9.58 -18.83 5.64
CA ASN A 75 10.01 -19.04 7.01
C ASN A 75 9.75 -17.79 7.89
N PRO A 76 8.61 -17.71 8.60
CA PRO A 76 8.26 -16.53 9.39
C PRO A 76 9.22 -16.27 10.56
N ARG A 77 10.02 -17.27 10.99
CA ARG A 77 10.97 -17.11 12.10
C ARG A 77 12.10 -16.13 11.78
N THR A 78 12.44 -15.95 10.50
CA THR A 78 13.53 -15.04 10.11
C THR A 78 13.13 -13.56 10.21
N TYR A 79 11.84 -13.25 10.35
CA TYR A 79 11.33 -11.88 10.37
C TYR A 79 11.86 -11.05 11.56
N SER A 80 12.00 -11.69 12.73
CA SER A 80 12.46 -11.04 13.97
C SER A 80 13.87 -11.45 14.40
N VAL A 81 14.62 -12.12 13.53
CA VAL A 81 16.00 -12.54 13.81
C VAL A 81 16.93 -11.72 12.91
N PRO A 82 17.98 -11.04 13.42
CA PRO A 82 18.85 -10.22 12.59
C PRO A 82 19.59 -11.05 11.52
N PRO A 83 19.95 -10.44 10.37
CA PRO A 83 20.75 -11.11 9.36
C PRO A 83 22.14 -11.42 9.92
N ARG A 84 22.69 -12.60 9.59
CA ARG A 84 24.04 -12.99 10.01
C ARG A 84 24.97 -12.96 8.81
N TRP A 85 26.02 -12.15 8.93
CA TRP A 85 27.11 -12.09 7.97
C TRP A 85 28.32 -12.87 8.47
N GLN A 86 29.00 -13.55 7.57
CA GLN A 86 30.26 -14.22 7.86
C GLN A 86 31.30 -13.81 6.84
N LYS A 87 32.57 -14.07 7.20
CA LYS A 87 33.73 -13.82 6.36
C LYS A 87 34.37 -15.17 6.02
N ASP A 88 34.53 -15.45 4.74
CA ASP A 88 35.26 -16.63 4.29
C ASP A 88 36.72 -16.54 4.78
N ARG A 89 37.22 -17.59 5.46
CA ARG A 89 38.53 -17.56 6.11
C ARG A 89 39.70 -17.54 5.14
N ARG A 90 39.50 -17.99 3.89
CA ARG A 90 40.55 -18.12 2.87
C ARG A 90 40.62 -16.88 1.98
N THR A 91 39.46 -16.41 1.52
CA THR A 91 39.33 -15.30 0.56
C THR A 91 39.08 -13.96 1.25
N GLY A 92 38.65 -13.97 2.52
CA GLY A 92 38.25 -12.77 3.23
C GLY A 92 36.94 -12.16 2.75
N LYS A 93 36.22 -12.79 1.80
CA LYS A 93 34.96 -12.27 1.26
C LYS A 93 33.85 -12.37 2.29
N ARG A 94 33.10 -11.28 2.48
CA ARG A 94 31.88 -11.26 3.31
C ARG A 94 30.72 -11.86 2.53
N PHE A 95 29.94 -12.74 3.15
CA PHE A 95 28.73 -13.32 2.58
C PHE A 95 27.63 -13.45 3.62
N LEU A 96 26.38 -13.50 3.14
CA LEU A 96 25.22 -13.66 4.00
C LEU A 96 25.10 -15.14 4.41
N ALA A 97 25.31 -15.43 5.68
CA ALA A 97 25.21 -16.78 6.23
C ALA A 97 23.80 -17.13 6.73
N GLN A 98 22.98 -16.11 7.01
CA GLN A 98 21.57 -16.29 7.36
C GLN A 98 20.78 -15.03 7.01
N LEU A 99 19.68 -15.20 6.28
CA LEU A 99 18.68 -14.15 6.07
C LEU A 99 17.97 -13.82 7.38
N GLY A 100 17.72 -12.55 7.62
CA GLY A 100 17.08 -12.09 8.84
C GLY A 100 16.61 -10.65 8.73
N GLY A 101 15.75 -10.27 9.65
CA GLY A 101 15.08 -8.99 9.69
C GLY A 101 14.02 -8.87 8.60
N HIS A 102 13.49 -7.67 8.47
CA HIS A 102 12.54 -7.26 7.44
C HIS A 102 12.85 -5.83 7.01
N ILE A 103 12.35 -5.45 5.84
CA ILE A 103 12.42 -4.07 5.35
C ILE A 103 11.68 -3.17 6.36
N PRO A 104 12.19 -1.97 6.69
CA PRO A 104 11.55 -1.09 7.67
C PRO A 104 10.06 -0.88 7.39
N GLY A 105 9.22 -1.04 8.42
CA GLY A 105 7.76 -0.93 8.29
C GLY A 105 7.05 -2.10 7.61
N ALA A 106 7.76 -3.13 7.10
CA ALA A 106 7.14 -4.25 6.42
C ALA A 106 6.30 -5.11 7.36
N VAL A 107 5.05 -5.36 6.97
CA VAL A 107 4.06 -6.11 7.75
C VAL A 107 4.15 -7.60 7.42
N PRO A 108 4.24 -8.51 8.41
CA PRO A 108 4.29 -9.94 8.14
C PRO A 108 2.91 -10.45 7.75
N VAL A 109 2.81 -11.13 6.60
CA VAL A 109 1.59 -11.78 6.12
C VAL A 109 1.83 -13.28 6.00
N GLU A 110 1.06 -14.06 6.77
CA GLU A 110 1.21 -15.50 6.82
C GLU A 110 0.67 -16.18 5.54
N TYR A 111 1.56 -16.60 4.65
CA TYR A 111 1.20 -17.26 3.39
C TYR A 111 0.31 -18.51 3.54
N ARG A 112 0.39 -19.20 4.69
CA ARG A 112 -0.47 -20.35 4.99
C ARG A 112 -1.94 -19.95 5.13
N LYS A 113 -2.24 -18.77 5.67
CA LYS A 113 -3.60 -18.26 5.85
C LYS A 113 -4.22 -17.76 4.54
N LEU A 114 -3.40 -17.44 3.55
CA LEU A 114 -3.83 -17.05 2.20
C LEU A 114 -4.26 -18.24 1.33
N ARG A 115 -4.40 -19.43 1.91
CA ARG A 115 -4.78 -20.66 1.22
C ARG A 115 -5.72 -21.47 2.09
N THR A 116 -6.70 -22.11 1.46
CA THR A 116 -7.66 -22.97 2.15
C THR A 116 -7.72 -24.35 1.51
N GLU A 117 -8.21 -25.32 2.27
CA GLU A 117 -8.73 -26.58 1.74
C GLU A 117 -10.20 -26.39 1.36
N ARG A 118 -10.65 -27.08 0.31
CA ARG A 118 -12.07 -27.20 -0.07
C ARG A 118 -12.36 -28.64 -0.48
N VAL A 119 -13.62 -29.06 -0.34
CA VAL A 119 -14.09 -30.33 -0.90
C VAL A 119 -14.79 -30.04 -2.23
N ILE A 120 -14.28 -30.62 -3.31
CA ILE A 120 -14.81 -30.47 -4.68
C ILE A 120 -15.04 -31.87 -5.23
N GLY A 121 -16.29 -32.21 -5.59
CA GLY A 121 -16.63 -33.54 -6.08
C GLY A 121 -16.26 -34.68 -5.11
N GLY A 122 -16.42 -34.45 -3.80
CA GLY A 122 -16.04 -35.41 -2.75
C GLY A 122 -14.54 -35.53 -2.47
N ARG A 123 -13.69 -34.76 -3.17
CA ARG A 123 -12.22 -34.79 -2.99
C ARG A 123 -11.73 -33.55 -2.25
N LYS A 124 -10.80 -33.74 -1.33
CA LYS A 124 -10.10 -32.63 -0.66
C LYS A 124 -9.08 -32.02 -1.61
N VAL A 125 -9.26 -30.73 -1.92
CA VAL A 125 -8.35 -29.94 -2.75
C VAL A 125 -7.71 -28.88 -1.89
N GLN A 126 -6.38 -28.92 -1.82
CA GLN A 126 -5.58 -28.02 -1.00
C GLN A 126 -5.12 -26.78 -1.77
N LYS A 127 -4.63 -25.78 -1.04
CA LYS A 127 -4.02 -24.55 -1.60
C LYS A 127 -4.97 -23.69 -2.45
N MET A 128 -6.28 -23.86 -2.24
CA MET A 128 -7.32 -23.08 -2.90
C MET A 128 -7.32 -21.64 -2.41
N ILE A 129 -7.86 -20.74 -3.23
CA ILE A 129 -8.07 -19.35 -2.83
C ILE A 129 -9.08 -19.29 -1.66
N PRO A 130 -8.80 -18.53 -0.58
CA PRO A 130 -9.73 -18.34 0.52
C PRO A 130 -11.01 -17.66 0.04
N PRO A 131 -12.15 -17.80 0.73
CA PRO A 131 -13.34 -17.00 0.47
C PRO A 131 -13.06 -15.49 0.56
N ARG A 132 -13.82 -14.68 -0.19
CA ARG A 132 -13.66 -13.22 -0.29
C ARG A 132 -13.59 -12.53 1.08
N ASP A 133 -14.49 -12.87 2.00
CA ASP A 133 -14.57 -12.28 3.33
C ASP A 133 -13.35 -12.66 4.20
N VAL A 134 -12.82 -13.87 4.04
CA VAL A 134 -11.60 -14.32 4.72
C VAL A 134 -10.40 -13.54 4.20
N PHE A 135 -10.27 -13.41 2.87
CA PHE A 135 -9.18 -12.64 2.27
C PHE A 135 -9.23 -11.17 2.67
N GLU A 136 -10.42 -10.55 2.65
CA GLU A 136 -10.64 -9.17 3.13
C GLU A 136 -10.14 -8.98 4.56
N ARG A 137 -10.53 -9.88 5.49
CA ARG A 137 -10.08 -9.78 6.89
C ARG A 137 -8.56 -9.90 7.03
N LEU A 138 -7.92 -10.75 6.23
CA LEU A 138 -6.47 -10.92 6.25
C LEU A 138 -5.75 -9.66 5.74
N MET A 139 -6.24 -9.04 4.66
CA MET A 139 -5.65 -7.81 4.12
C MET A 139 -5.87 -6.62 5.05
N GLN A 140 -7.06 -6.48 5.65
CA GLN A 140 -7.33 -5.45 6.66
C GLN A 140 -6.46 -5.65 7.90
N ALA A 141 -6.22 -6.90 8.33
CA ALA A 141 -5.31 -7.18 9.45
C ALA A 141 -3.85 -6.85 9.11
N ALA A 142 -3.48 -6.89 7.82
CA ALA A 142 -2.19 -6.43 7.33
C ALA A 142 -2.09 -4.90 7.18
N GLY A 143 -3.19 -4.17 7.44
CA GLY A 143 -3.22 -2.71 7.38
C GLY A 143 -3.65 -2.12 6.05
N LEU A 144 -4.03 -2.94 5.06
CA LEU A 144 -4.34 -2.46 3.72
C LEU A 144 -5.54 -1.51 3.69
N ASP A 145 -5.32 -0.32 3.13
CA ASP A 145 -6.35 0.67 2.83
C ASP A 145 -6.74 0.69 1.34
N PRO A 146 -7.88 1.32 0.99
CA PRO A 146 -8.29 1.49 -0.40
C PRO A 146 -7.24 2.22 -1.24
N ASP A 147 -6.97 1.71 -2.45
CA ASP A 147 -6.04 2.27 -3.44
C ASP A 147 -4.55 2.42 -3.01
N GLU A 148 -4.21 2.05 -1.77
CA GLU A 148 -2.85 2.04 -1.24
C GLU A 148 -1.93 1.15 -2.08
N PRO A 149 -0.77 1.65 -2.56
CA PRO A 149 0.17 0.81 -3.29
C PRO A 149 0.79 -0.26 -2.39
N VAL A 150 0.78 -1.50 -2.86
CA VAL A 150 1.34 -2.66 -2.16
C VAL A 150 2.62 -3.13 -2.83
N VAL A 151 3.66 -3.35 -2.04
CA VAL A 151 4.87 -4.06 -2.49
C VAL A 151 5.00 -5.37 -1.73
N ILE A 152 4.93 -6.48 -2.46
CA ILE A 152 5.09 -7.82 -1.90
C ILE A 152 6.56 -8.18 -1.87
N VAL A 153 7.05 -8.57 -0.69
CA VAL A 153 8.44 -8.95 -0.45
C VAL A 153 8.50 -10.38 0.04
N THR A 154 9.43 -11.15 -0.51
CA THR A 154 9.75 -12.53 -0.08
C THR A 154 11.24 -12.65 0.19
N GLU A 155 11.72 -13.83 0.58
CA GLU A 155 13.14 -14.01 0.90
C GLU A 155 14.09 -13.70 -0.28
N GLY A 156 13.74 -14.08 -1.50
CA GLY A 156 14.54 -13.82 -2.71
C GLY A 156 15.62 -14.87 -3.00
N PHE A 157 15.53 -16.08 -2.43
CA PHE A 157 16.49 -17.16 -2.66
C PHE A 157 16.23 -17.98 -3.92
N GLY A 158 15.00 -18.00 -4.44
CA GLY A 158 14.73 -18.74 -5.66
C GLY A 158 13.26 -18.81 -6.10
N PRO A 159 12.95 -19.71 -7.05
CA PRO A 159 11.63 -19.77 -7.69
C PRO A 159 10.47 -20.05 -6.72
N GLY A 160 10.74 -20.72 -5.60
CA GLY A 160 9.74 -20.96 -4.56
C GLY A 160 9.22 -19.67 -3.93
N ASP A 161 10.10 -18.69 -3.72
CA ASP A 161 9.75 -17.39 -3.14
C ASP A 161 8.94 -16.56 -4.15
N MET A 162 9.30 -16.62 -5.43
CA MET A 162 8.52 -15.99 -6.50
C MET A 162 7.13 -16.61 -6.63
N THR A 163 6.99 -17.93 -6.43
CA THR A 163 5.67 -18.59 -6.41
C THR A 163 4.79 -18.05 -5.28
N ILE A 164 5.38 -17.73 -4.12
CA ILE A 164 4.66 -17.13 -2.99
C ILE A 164 4.23 -15.70 -3.35
N ALA A 165 5.17 -14.86 -3.80
CA ALA A 165 4.90 -13.47 -4.15
C ALA A 165 3.83 -13.34 -5.24
N THR A 166 3.99 -14.07 -6.33
CA THR A 166 3.06 -14.02 -7.48
C THR A 166 1.69 -14.58 -7.14
N ARG A 167 1.60 -15.54 -6.21
CA ARG A 167 0.30 -16.00 -5.69
C ARG A 167 -0.43 -14.88 -4.95
N VAL A 168 0.24 -14.14 -4.07
CA VAL A 168 -0.37 -13.02 -3.34
C VAL A 168 -0.74 -11.87 -4.29
N TYR A 169 0.15 -11.55 -5.23
CA TYR A 169 -0.08 -10.57 -6.29
C TYR A 169 -1.36 -10.90 -7.08
N TRP A 170 -1.49 -12.15 -7.52
CA TRP A 170 -2.68 -12.62 -8.23
C TRP A 170 -3.94 -12.56 -7.35
N GLN A 171 -3.86 -12.91 -6.06
CA GLN A 171 -5.02 -12.86 -5.16
C GLN A 171 -5.51 -11.42 -4.91
N LEU A 172 -4.60 -10.46 -4.73
CA LEU A 172 -4.94 -9.05 -4.63
C LEU A 172 -5.69 -8.58 -5.87
N LYS A 173 -5.17 -8.90 -7.06
CA LYS A 173 -5.85 -8.57 -8.33
C LYS A 173 -7.18 -9.30 -8.51
N TYR A 174 -7.27 -10.56 -8.13
CA TYR A 174 -8.50 -11.36 -8.19
C TYR A 174 -9.64 -10.73 -7.38
N TYR A 175 -9.30 -10.10 -6.24
CA TYR A 175 -10.22 -9.34 -5.40
C TYR A 175 -10.22 -7.83 -5.67
N GLY A 176 -9.66 -7.40 -6.81
CA GLY A 176 -9.81 -6.05 -7.34
C GLY A 176 -8.86 -4.99 -6.77
N HIS A 177 -7.73 -5.40 -6.19
CA HIS A 177 -6.63 -4.52 -5.82
C HIS A 177 -5.53 -4.57 -6.91
N ASP A 178 -5.45 -3.53 -7.73
CA ASP A 178 -4.54 -3.50 -8.88
C ASP A 178 -3.19 -2.84 -8.61
N ASN A 179 -3.11 -1.98 -7.60
CA ASN A 179 -1.92 -1.18 -7.26
C ASN A 179 -0.90 -2.01 -6.49
N VAL A 180 -0.42 -3.08 -7.10
CA VAL A 180 0.46 -4.06 -6.45
C VAL A 180 1.65 -4.37 -7.33
N ALA A 181 2.83 -4.46 -6.72
CA ALA A 181 4.07 -4.91 -7.33
C ALA A 181 4.76 -5.96 -6.44
N VAL A 182 5.69 -6.70 -7.02
CA VAL A 182 6.61 -7.59 -6.31
C VAL A 182 7.99 -6.92 -6.28
N LEU A 183 8.68 -6.99 -5.15
CA LEU A 183 10.06 -6.51 -5.05
C LEU A 183 11.01 -7.46 -5.81
N ASP A 184 11.68 -6.94 -6.83
CA ASP A 184 12.69 -7.68 -7.57
C ASP A 184 13.93 -7.94 -6.68
N GLY A 185 14.40 -9.18 -6.67
CA GLY A 185 15.48 -9.66 -5.80
C GLY A 185 15.11 -9.88 -4.31
N GLY A 186 13.91 -9.47 -3.87
CA GLY A 186 13.41 -9.70 -2.52
C GLY A 186 14.27 -9.13 -1.39
N LEU A 187 14.10 -9.67 -0.18
CA LEU A 187 14.88 -9.25 1.00
C LEU A 187 16.38 -9.56 0.86
N LEU A 188 16.73 -10.61 0.11
CA LEU A 188 18.13 -10.95 -0.16
C LEU A 188 18.86 -9.80 -0.87
N GLN A 189 18.31 -9.30 -1.99
CA GLN A 189 18.92 -8.19 -2.73
C GLN A 189 18.99 -6.92 -1.88
N TRP A 190 17.92 -6.60 -1.15
CA TRP A 190 17.88 -5.48 -0.21
C TRP A 190 19.06 -5.52 0.79
N LEU A 191 19.34 -6.69 1.37
CA LEU A 191 20.45 -6.91 2.29
C LEU A 191 21.82 -6.84 1.61
N LEU A 192 21.95 -7.40 0.40
CA LEU A 192 23.20 -7.38 -0.37
C LEU A 192 23.60 -5.96 -0.77
N GLU A 193 22.63 -5.07 -0.96
CA GLU A 193 22.83 -3.64 -1.21
C GLU A 193 23.11 -2.83 0.07
N GLY A 194 23.13 -3.48 1.23
CA GLY A 194 23.45 -2.83 2.50
C GLY A 194 22.34 -1.92 3.03
N ARG A 195 21.10 -2.09 2.57
CA ARG A 195 19.95 -1.30 3.01
C ARG A 195 19.52 -1.66 4.44
N PRO A 196 18.91 -0.71 5.18
CA PRO A 196 18.53 -0.93 6.57
C PRO A 196 17.47 -2.02 6.72
N VAL A 197 17.50 -2.75 7.82
CA VAL A 197 16.47 -3.73 8.19
C VAL A 197 16.09 -3.59 9.66
N GLU A 198 14.86 -3.99 9.98
CA GLU A 198 14.32 -4.03 11.33
C GLU A 198 14.14 -5.48 11.80
N THR A 199 14.04 -5.66 13.12
CA THR A 199 13.72 -6.96 13.75
C THR A 199 12.54 -6.86 14.71
N ARG A 200 12.09 -5.63 15.01
CA ARG A 200 10.95 -5.38 15.89
C ARG A 200 9.66 -5.71 15.16
N PRO A 201 8.71 -6.43 15.77
CA PRO A 201 7.44 -6.72 15.13
C PRO A 201 6.67 -5.45 14.74
N VAL A 202 6.32 -5.33 13.47
CA VAL A 202 5.37 -4.29 13.00
C VAL A 202 3.95 -4.74 13.33
N ARG A 203 3.18 -3.83 13.94
CA ARG A 203 1.76 -4.04 14.27
C ARG A 203 0.95 -2.93 13.58
N PRO A 204 0.48 -3.15 12.34
CA PRO A 204 -0.29 -2.13 11.63
C PRO A 204 -1.63 -1.89 12.34
N LYS A 205 -2.18 -0.69 12.18
CA LYS A 205 -3.60 -0.48 12.46
C LYS A 205 -4.41 -1.31 11.47
N ARG A 206 -5.61 -1.71 11.86
CA ARG A 206 -6.50 -2.42 10.94
C ARG A 206 -6.90 -1.49 9.80
N GLY A 207 -6.59 -1.90 8.58
CA GLY A 207 -6.95 -1.18 7.36
C GLY A 207 -8.45 -1.29 7.03
N THR A 208 -8.87 -0.53 6.04
CA THR A 208 -10.27 -0.39 5.62
C THR A 208 -10.57 -0.95 4.23
N TRP A 209 -9.59 -1.57 3.57
CA TRP A 209 -9.75 -2.15 2.23
C TRP A 209 -10.92 -3.13 2.14
N LYS A 210 -11.66 -3.06 1.03
CA LYS A 210 -12.80 -3.91 0.73
C LYS A 210 -12.53 -4.74 -0.50
N ALA A 211 -12.72 -6.05 -0.37
CA ALA A 211 -12.57 -6.95 -1.50
C ALA A 211 -13.71 -6.72 -2.51
N ARG A 212 -13.36 -6.54 -3.78
CA ARG A 212 -14.34 -6.42 -4.86
C ARG A 212 -14.90 -7.80 -5.24
N ALA A 213 -15.83 -7.80 -6.20
CA ALA A 213 -16.31 -9.04 -6.80
C ALA A 213 -15.14 -9.85 -7.38
N GLU A 214 -15.26 -11.18 -7.35
CA GLU A 214 -14.28 -12.10 -7.92
C GLU A 214 -14.09 -11.82 -9.42
N ARG A 215 -12.85 -11.53 -9.83
CA ARG A 215 -12.46 -11.44 -11.23
C ARG A 215 -12.28 -12.84 -11.82
N ARG A 216 -13.40 -13.47 -12.22
CA ARG A 216 -13.43 -14.86 -12.70
C ARG A 216 -12.59 -15.08 -13.96
N GLU A 217 -12.35 -14.04 -14.74
CA GLU A 217 -11.42 -14.06 -15.87
C GLU A 217 -9.96 -14.37 -15.48
N LEU A 218 -9.60 -14.20 -14.20
CA LEU A 218 -8.27 -14.53 -13.67
C LEU A 218 -8.19 -15.94 -13.05
N LEU A 219 -9.29 -16.71 -13.02
CA LEU A 219 -9.33 -18.06 -12.44
C LEU A 219 -10.05 -19.03 -13.39
N ALA A 220 -9.29 -19.92 -14.03
CA ALA A 220 -9.87 -21.03 -14.76
C ALA A 220 -10.40 -22.11 -13.81
N THR A 221 -11.62 -22.58 -14.05
CA THR A 221 -12.22 -23.76 -13.42
C THR A 221 -11.78 -25.05 -14.12
N SER A 222 -12.07 -26.21 -13.52
CA SER A 222 -11.81 -27.51 -14.17
C SER A 222 -12.58 -27.66 -15.48
N GLU A 223 -13.80 -27.13 -15.53
CA GLU A 223 -14.65 -27.10 -16.71
C GLU A 223 -14.07 -26.19 -17.81
N ASP A 224 -13.48 -25.05 -17.44
CA ASP A 224 -12.79 -24.16 -18.38
C ASP A 224 -11.57 -24.84 -19.01
N VAL A 225 -10.77 -25.54 -18.20
CA VAL A 225 -9.59 -26.27 -18.68
C VAL A 225 -9.98 -27.42 -19.61
N GLU A 226 -11.01 -28.20 -19.26
CA GLU A 226 -11.47 -29.30 -20.10
C GLU A 226 -12.06 -28.81 -21.43
N ARG A 227 -12.79 -27.68 -21.40
CA ARG A 227 -13.28 -27.03 -22.62
C ARG A 227 -12.12 -26.56 -23.51
N ALA A 228 -11.14 -25.86 -22.95
CA ALA A 228 -9.97 -25.39 -23.68
C ALA A 228 -9.17 -26.55 -24.32
N ARG A 229 -9.04 -27.67 -23.60
CA ARG A 229 -8.40 -28.90 -24.10
C ARG A 229 -9.15 -29.50 -25.30
N ARG A 230 -10.48 -29.53 -25.25
CA ARG A 230 -11.32 -30.10 -26.32
C ARG A 230 -11.37 -29.21 -27.57
N GLU A 231 -11.49 -27.91 -27.36
CA GLU A 231 -11.73 -26.94 -28.45
C GLU A 231 -10.43 -26.35 -29.02
N GLY A 232 -9.29 -26.54 -28.33
CA GLY A 232 -8.04 -25.90 -28.71
C GLY A 232 -8.08 -24.37 -28.56
N SER A 233 -9.00 -23.85 -27.75
CA SER A 233 -9.30 -22.41 -27.66
C SER A 233 -8.27 -21.62 -26.85
N ALA A 234 -7.37 -22.28 -26.13
CA ALA A 234 -6.32 -21.67 -25.34
C ALA A 234 -5.10 -22.60 -25.20
N GLN A 235 -3.92 -22.00 -25.02
CA GLN A 235 -2.72 -22.73 -24.65
C GLN A 235 -2.73 -23.04 -23.15
N LEU A 236 -2.52 -24.32 -22.81
CA LEU A 236 -2.35 -24.76 -21.43
C LEU A 236 -0.86 -24.80 -21.10
N VAL A 237 -0.45 -24.08 -20.05
CA VAL A 237 0.95 -24.01 -19.61
C VAL A 237 1.05 -24.57 -18.20
N ASP A 238 1.92 -25.57 -18.02
CA ASP A 238 2.26 -26.13 -16.72
C ASP A 238 3.67 -25.68 -16.30
N SER A 239 3.76 -24.97 -15.19
CA SER A 239 5.02 -24.41 -14.67
C SER A 239 5.72 -25.33 -13.65
N ARG A 240 5.26 -26.57 -13.48
CA ARG A 240 5.91 -27.55 -12.60
C ARG A 240 7.27 -27.98 -13.14
N ALA A 241 8.09 -28.57 -12.29
CA ALA A 241 9.36 -29.15 -12.72
C ALA A 241 9.12 -30.25 -13.76
N LEU A 242 10.03 -30.40 -14.74
CA LEU A 242 9.87 -31.35 -15.84
C LEU A 242 9.59 -32.78 -15.37
N ALA A 243 10.26 -33.23 -14.31
CA ALA A 243 10.00 -34.56 -13.73
C ALA A 243 8.53 -34.72 -13.29
N GLN A 244 7.95 -33.71 -12.64
CA GLN A 244 6.54 -33.74 -12.21
C GLN A 244 5.56 -33.65 -13.39
N TYR A 245 5.95 -32.94 -14.45
CA TYR A 245 5.15 -32.83 -15.66
C TYR A 245 5.12 -34.16 -16.44
N PHE A 246 6.28 -34.79 -16.62
CA PHE A 246 6.41 -36.06 -17.34
C PHE A 246 6.09 -37.31 -16.51
N GLY A 247 5.91 -37.18 -15.18
CA GLY A 247 5.60 -38.30 -14.29
C GLY A 247 6.81 -39.19 -13.98
N LEU A 248 8.01 -38.59 -13.94
CA LEU A 248 9.29 -39.24 -13.60
C LEU A 248 9.55 -39.29 -12.10
#